data_AF-F4RMG7-F1
#
_entry.id   AF-F4RMG7-F1
#
_cell.length_a   1.000
_cell.length_b   1.000
_cell.length_c   1.000
_cell.angle_alpha   90.00
_cell.angle_beta   90.00
_cell.angle_gamma   90.00
#
_symmetry.space_group_name_H-M   'P 1'
#
loop_
_entity.id
_entity.type
_entity.pdbx_description
1 polymer ?
#
loop_
_entity_poly.entity_id
_entity_poly.type
_entity_poly.pdbx_seq_one_letter_code
_entity_poly.pdbx_strand_id
1 'polypeptide(L)'
;MLALLSPLVVFALSVFSSTWAQTPTGGEVFKCTRYALANTTRPSCNERYTCAGQCTGPFIAAQNCFLLSNNTDFLGNPKPNTPANPAVPKVICDVGYGRNTAAASACLTKTGTYSCNGGPVAETYATCYKCVVP
;
A
#
# COMPACT_ATOMS: atom_id res chain seq x y z
N MET A 1 -39.52 -65.06 14.51
CA MET A 1 -38.79 -64.01 15.25
C MET A 1 -37.31 -64.11 14.86
N LEU A 2 -36.87 -63.27 13.91
CA LEU A 2 -35.45 -63.10 13.57
C LEU A 2 -34.91 -61.91 14.37
N ALA A 3 -33.90 -62.14 15.21
CA ALA A 3 -33.19 -61.09 15.93
C ALA A 3 -32.05 -60.55 15.06
N LEU A 4 -32.13 -59.28 14.70
CA LEU A 4 -31.09 -58.50 14.02
C LEU A 4 -30.06 -58.03 15.07
N LEU A 5 -28.80 -58.40 14.91
CA LEU A 5 -27.67 -57.84 15.66
C LEU A 5 -26.95 -56.80 14.79
N SER A 6 -27.02 -55.54 15.22
CA SER A 6 -26.38 -54.37 14.60
C SER A 6 -24.85 -54.40 14.71
N PRO A 7 -24.10 -53.90 13.71
CA PRO A 7 -22.68 -53.65 13.85
C PRO A 7 -22.41 -52.25 14.43
N LEU A 8 -21.53 -52.20 15.44
CA LEU A 8 -20.94 -51.00 16.02
C LEU A 8 -20.10 -50.25 14.97
N VAL A 9 -20.46 -48.99 14.69
CA VAL A 9 -19.66 -48.07 13.87
C VAL A 9 -18.69 -47.33 14.80
N VAL A 10 -17.39 -47.60 14.66
CA VAL A 10 -16.32 -46.87 15.37
C VAL A 10 -15.91 -45.66 14.52
N PHE A 11 -16.33 -44.47 14.93
CA PHE A 11 -15.88 -43.21 14.34
C PHE A 11 -14.50 -42.83 14.90
N ALA A 12 -13.44 -43.00 14.09
CA ALA A 12 -12.12 -42.49 14.40
C ALA A 12 -12.05 -40.97 14.14
N LEU A 13 -11.93 -40.18 15.21
CA LEU A 13 -11.69 -38.74 15.14
C LEU A 13 -10.23 -38.48 14.76
N SER A 14 -9.99 -38.09 13.51
CA SER A 14 -8.69 -37.61 13.03
C SER A 14 -8.44 -36.19 13.56
N VAL A 15 -7.48 -36.05 14.47
CA VAL A 15 -7.03 -34.76 15.02
C VAL A 15 -6.13 -34.11 13.97
N PHE A 16 -6.63 -33.10 13.26
CA PHE A 16 -5.83 -32.29 12.35
C PHE A 16 -4.88 -31.41 13.17
N SER A 17 -3.62 -31.82 13.27
CA SER A 17 -2.54 -30.97 13.75
C SER A 17 -2.38 -29.79 12.79
N SER A 18 -2.80 -28.61 13.22
CA SER A 18 -2.51 -27.36 12.51
C SER A 18 -1.00 -27.14 12.55
N THR A 19 -0.34 -27.19 11.39
CA THR A 19 1.03 -26.72 11.22
C THR A 19 1.00 -25.19 11.36
N TRP A 20 1.65 -24.69 12.40
CA TRP A 20 1.76 -23.26 12.66
C TRP A 20 2.57 -22.66 11.50
N ALA A 21 1.94 -21.78 10.74
CA ALA A 21 2.61 -21.04 9.68
C ALA A 21 3.78 -20.26 10.30
N GLN A 22 5.01 -20.67 9.95
CA GLN A 22 6.22 -19.95 10.33
C GLN A 22 6.11 -18.54 9.75
N THR A 23 5.95 -17.55 10.62
CA THR A 23 6.04 -16.15 10.21
C THR A 23 7.50 -15.91 9.81
N PRO A 24 7.81 -15.44 8.59
CA PRO A 24 9.19 -15.27 8.18
C PRO A 24 9.88 -14.24 9.08
N THR A 25 10.74 -14.71 9.97
CA THR A 25 11.58 -13.91 10.85
C THR A 25 12.82 -13.46 10.09
N GLY A 26 12.65 -12.57 9.09
CA GLY A 26 13.78 -12.04 8.33
C GLY A 26 13.37 -11.39 7.01
N GLY A 27 12.67 -10.26 7.08
CA GLY A 27 12.47 -9.43 5.89
C GLY A 27 13.56 -8.36 5.79
N GLU A 28 13.90 -7.98 4.57
CA GLU A 28 14.96 -7.01 4.27
C GLU A 28 14.47 -5.56 4.48
N VAL A 29 15.42 -4.62 4.51
CA VAL A 29 15.14 -3.18 4.55
C VAL A 29 15.36 -2.60 3.16
N PHE A 30 14.37 -1.89 2.62
CA PHE A 30 14.46 -1.27 1.30
C PHE A 30 14.29 0.23 1.35
N LYS A 31 15.01 0.91 0.45
CA LYS A 31 14.69 2.26 0.02
C LYS A 31 13.66 2.19 -1.09
N CYS A 32 12.50 2.80 -0.85
CA CYS A 32 11.34 2.71 -1.70
C CYS A 32 11.09 4.07 -2.35
N THR A 33 11.27 4.12 -3.67
CA THR A 33 10.96 5.28 -4.51
C THR A 33 9.52 5.25 -5.00
N ARG A 34 8.84 4.12 -4.82
CA ARG A 34 7.38 3.98 -4.88
C ARG A 34 6.91 3.13 -3.71
N TYR A 35 5.78 3.48 -3.12
CA TYR A 35 5.22 2.75 -2.00
C TYR A 35 3.74 3.09 -1.81
N ALA A 36 3.02 2.19 -1.16
CA ALA A 36 1.66 2.45 -0.72
C ALA A 36 1.47 1.97 0.71
N LEU A 37 0.51 2.58 1.40
CA LEU A 37 0.10 2.20 2.75
C LEU A 37 1.27 2.24 3.76
N ALA A 38 2.19 3.21 3.60
CA ALA A 38 3.42 3.36 4.37
C ALA A 38 3.23 3.24 5.90
N ASN A 39 2.11 3.78 6.39
CA ASN A 39 1.79 3.86 7.82
C ASN A 39 0.99 2.64 8.35
N THR A 40 0.88 1.57 7.56
CA THR A 40 0.11 0.36 7.92
C THR A 40 1.02 -0.81 8.28
N THR A 41 0.43 -1.95 8.63
CA THR A 41 1.17 -3.20 8.91
C THR A 41 1.56 -3.97 7.66
N ARG A 42 1.08 -3.56 6.47
CA ARG A 42 1.35 -4.23 5.20
C ARG A 42 1.66 -3.24 4.07
N PRO A 43 2.65 -2.35 4.21
CA PRO A 43 3.01 -1.47 3.10
C PRO A 43 3.59 -2.25 1.92
N SER A 44 3.39 -1.70 0.73
CA SER A 44 4.07 -2.15 -0.48
C SER A 44 5.25 -1.24 -0.79
N CYS A 45 6.32 -1.81 -1.34
CA CYS A 45 7.54 -1.10 -1.72
C CYS A 45 7.95 -1.46 -3.15
N ASN A 46 8.26 -0.44 -3.94
CA ASN A 46 8.73 -0.51 -5.33
C ASN A 46 7.88 -1.45 -6.21
N GLU A 47 6.58 -1.55 -5.93
CA GLU A 47 5.61 -2.42 -6.63
C GLU A 47 5.98 -3.92 -6.64
N ARG A 48 6.98 -4.32 -5.85
CA ARG A 48 7.58 -5.66 -5.86
C ARG A 48 7.55 -6.34 -4.52
N TYR A 49 7.63 -5.59 -3.43
CA TYR A 49 7.78 -6.13 -2.08
C TYR A 49 6.55 -5.83 -1.24
N THR A 50 6.19 -6.78 -0.39
CA THR A 50 5.26 -6.58 0.71
C THR A 50 6.05 -6.57 2.01
N CYS A 51 5.83 -5.55 2.84
CA CYS A 51 6.58 -5.37 4.06
C CYS A 51 5.69 -5.63 5.27
N ALA A 52 6.21 -6.36 6.26
CA ALA A 52 5.52 -6.60 7.53
C ALA A 52 5.85 -5.54 8.59
N GLY A 53 6.78 -4.62 8.28
CA GLY A 53 7.07 -3.42 9.06
C GLY A 53 6.49 -2.18 8.38
N GLN A 54 6.38 -1.09 9.13
CA GLN A 54 6.00 0.22 8.59
C GLN A 54 7.10 0.77 7.66
N CYS A 55 6.73 1.74 6.82
CA CYS A 55 7.69 2.57 6.11
C CYS A 55 7.86 3.90 6.82
N THR A 56 9.09 4.38 6.91
CA THR A 56 9.44 5.62 7.61
C THR A 56 10.07 6.63 6.65
N GLY A 57 10.13 7.89 7.10
CA GLY A 57 10.63 9.02 6.33
C GLY A 57 12.11 8.90 5.91
N PRO A 58 12.58 9.76 4.99
CA PRO A 58 12.04 11.10 4.74
C PRO A 58 10.79 11.18 3.85
N PHE A 59 10.35 10.08 3.24
CA PHE A 59 9.24 9.99 2.29
C PHE A 59 9.52 10.81 1.02
N ILE A 60 8.84 10.48 -0.06
CA ILE A 60 8.97 11.23 -1.32
C ILE A 60 8.39 12.63 -1.13
N ALA A 61 9.17 13.63 -1.53
CA ALA A 61 8.65 14.97 -1.76
C ALA A 61 8.35 15.13 -3.26
N ALA A 62 7.07 15.17 -3.62
CA ALA A 62 6.64 15.38 -4.99
C ALA A 62 6.50 16.87 -5.31
N GLN A 63 6.71 17.24 -6.57
CA GLN A 63 6.69 18.63 -7.02
C GLN A 63 5.50 18.91 -7.96
N ASN A 64 5.09 20.17 -8.02
CA ASN A 64 4.03 20.65 -8.93
C ASN A 64 2.76 19.78 -8.85
N CYS A 65 2.18 19.76 -7.66
CA CYS A 65 1.09 18.87 -7.27
C CYS A 65 -0.25 19.62 -7.25
N PHE A 66 -1.31 18.96 -7.69
CA PHE A 66 -2.66 19.48 -7.69
C PHE A 66 -3.53 18.60 -6.80
N LEU A 67 -4.29 19.23 -5.89
CA LEU A 67 -5.17 18.49 -4.98
C LEU A 67 -6.28 17.82 -5.79
N LEU A 68 -6.49 16.53 -5.58
CA LEU A 68 -7.62 15.80 -6.16
C LEU A 68 -8.83 15.93 -5.24
N SER A 69 -9.93 16.41 -5.80
CA SER A 69 -11.20 16.58 -5.11
C SER A 69 -12.38 16.28 -6.02
N ASN A 70 -13.60 16.38 -5.49
CA ASN A 70 -14.83 16.28 -6.30
C ASN A 70 -14.92 17.36 -7.40
N ASN A 71 -14.19 18.48 -7.26
CA ASN A 71 -14.18 19.59 -8.20
C ASN A 71 -13.07 19.48 -9.25
N THR A 72 -12.26 18.43 -9.25
CA THR A 72 -11.16 18.25 -10.20
C THR A 72 -11.29 16.97 -10.99
N ASP A 73 -10.60 16.88 -12.12
CA ASP A 73 -10.33 15.60 -12.78
C ASP A 73 -9.19 14.83 -12.06
N PHE A 74 -8.75 13.71 -12.64
CA PHE A 74 -7.67 12.87 -12.10
C PHE A 74 -6.27 13.45 -12.25
N LEU A 75 -6.10 14.53 -13.02
CA LEU A 75 -4.85 15.30 -13.14
C LEU A 75 -4.84 16.51 -12.20
N GLY A 76 -5.97 16.82 -11.56
CA GLY A 76 -6.14 17.97 -10.69
C GLY A 76 -6.59 19.24 -11.42
N ASN A 77 -7.00 19.14 -12.68
CA ASN A 77 -7.58 20.29 -13.39
C ASN A 77 -9.00 20.56 -12.84
N PRO A 78 -9.38 21.83 -12.62
CA PRO A 78 -10.71 22.18 -12.16
C PRO A 78 -11.76 21.82 -13.21
N LYS A 79 -12.91 21.30 -12.76
CA LYS A 79 -14.08 21.05 -13.59
C LYS A 79 -14.72 22.39 -14.04
N PRO A 80 -15.52 22.39 -15.12
CA PRO A 80 -16.25 23.59 -15.52
C PRO A 80 -17.05 24.18 -14.34
N ASN A 81 -17.03 25.51 -14.22
CA ASN A 81 -17.73 26.26 -13.17
C ASN A 81 -17.27 25.98 -11.72
N THR A 82 -16.04 25.50 -11.52
CA THR A 82 -15.44 25.36 -10.18
C THR A 82 -14.27 26.33 -10.00
N PRO A 83 -13.91 26.70 -8.75
CA PRO A 83 -12.74 27.53 -8.48
C PRO A 83 -11.45 26.91 -9.03
N ALA A 84 -10.46 27.76 -9.31
CA ALA A 84 -9.14 27.30 -9.73
C ALA A 84 -8.50 26.39 -8.67
N ASN A 85 -7.78 25.36 -9.13
CA ASN A 85 -6.99 24.48 -8.29
C ASN A 85 -5.50 24.83 -8.45
N PRO A 86 -4.93 25.69 -7.59
CA PRO A 86 -3.55 26.12 -7.75
C PRO A 86 -2.58 24.97 -7.50
N ALA A 87 -1.45 24.98 -8.21
CA ALA A 87 -0.37 24.04 -7.99
C ALA A 87 0.26 24.26 -6.59
N VAL A 88 0.41 23.18 -5.85
CA VAL A 88 1.22 23.10 -4.64
C VAL A 88 2.65 22.76 -5.05
N PRO A 89 3.64 23.64 -4.78
CA PRO A 89 5.01 23.44 -5.29
C PRO A 89 5.67 22.16 -4.79
N LYS A 90 5.38 21.75 -3.55
CA LYS A 90 5.99 20.60 -2.88
C LYS A 90 5.00 19.93 -1.93
N VAL A 91 4.85 18.62 -2.01
CA VAL A 91 4.01 17.81 -1.10
C VAL A 91 4.80 16.60 -0.61
N ILE A 92 4.75 16.31 0.70
CA ILE A 92 5.37 15.11 1.28
C ILE A 92 4.36 13.98 1.27
N CYS A 93 4.67 12.91 0.53
CA CYS A 93 3.77 11.79 0.29
C CYS A 93 3.91 10.75 1.41
N ASP A 94 3.45 11.07 2.62
CA ASP A 94 3.68 10.27 3.83
C ASP A 94 2.83 8.98 3.93
N VAL A 95 1.88 8.77 3.01
CA VAL A 95 1.05 7.55 2.94
C VAL A 95 1.41 6.68 1.74
N GLY A 96 1.70 7.29 0.60
CA GLY A 96 2.00 6.57 -0.63
C GLY A 96 2.47 7.48 -1.75
N TYR A 97 3.33 6.95 -2.60
CA TYR A 97 3.80 7.61 -3.81
C TYR A 97 3.95 6.58 -4.93
N GLY A 98 3.44 6.91 -6.11
CA GLY A 98 3.49 5.99 -7.24
C GLY A 98 2.98 6.63 -8.53
N ARG A 99 2.79 5.80 -9.55
CA ARG A 99 2.28 6.25 -10.85
C ARG A 99 0.78 6.56 -10.76
N ASN A 100 0.36 7.74 -11.24
CA ASN A 100 -1.05 8.06 -11.50
C ASN A 100 -1.37 7.86 -12.98
N THR A 101 -0.59 8.51 -13.85
CA THR A 101 -0.71 8.43 -15.32
C THR A 101 0.66 8.22 -15.95
N ALA A 102 0.78 8.30 -17.28
CA ALA A 102 2.09 8.31 -17.94
C ALA A 102 2.89 9.59 -17.63
N ALA A 103 2.21 10.72 -17.36
CA ALA A 103 2.82 12.03 -17.17
C ALA A 103 2.74 12.54 -15.72
N ALA A 104 2.01 11.86 -14.84
CA ALA A 104 1.77 12.30 -13.47
C ALA A 104 1.97 11.16 -12.46
N SER A 105 2.43 11.53 -11.26
CA SER A 105 2.53 10.66 -10.10
C SER A 105 1.40 10.93 -9.12
N ALA A 106 0.95 9.90 -8.42
CA ALA A 106 0.03 10.02 -7.30
C ALA A 106 0.84 10.24 -6.02
N CYS A 107 0.48 11.27 -5.25
CA CYS A 107 1.03 11.53 -3.93
C CYS A 107 -0.11 11.46 -2.91
N LEU A 108 -0.04 10.47 -2.03
CA LEU A 108 -0.98 10.25 -0.95
C LEU A 108 -0.39 10.77 0.35
N THR A 109 -1.16 11.62 1.01
CA THR A 109 -0.85 12.16 2.33
C THR A 109 -1.95 11.74 3.32
N LYS A 110 -1.73 11.93 4.62
CA LYS A 110 -2.80 11.73 5.62
C LYS A 110 -4.04 12.61 5.39
N THR A 111 -3.87 13.77 4.77
CA THR A 111 -4.94 14.78 4.65
C THR A 111 -5.52 14.89 3.24
N GLY A 112 -4.96 14.19 2.26
CA GLY A 112 -5.43 14.32 0.88
C GLY A 112 -4.57 13.58 -0.14
N THR A 113 -5.10 13.55 -1.36
CA THR A 113 -4.52 12.90 -2.54
C THR A 113 -4.19 13.97 -3.56
N TYR A 114 -3.01 13.88 -4.17
CA TYR A 114 -2.55 14.85 -5.15
C TYR A 114 -2.09 14.14 -6.43
N SER A 115 -2.31 14.80 -7.56
CA SER A 115 -1.68 14.45 -8.84
C SER A 115 -0.51 15.40 -9.06
N CYS A 116 0.69 14.86 -9.22
CA CYS A 116 1.93 15.64 -9.31
C CYS A 116 2.58 15.43 -10.68
N ASN A 117 2.81 16.53 -11.39
CA ASN A 117 3.42 16.51 -12.72
C ASN A 117 4.93 16.77 -12.67
N GLY A 118 5.44 17.21 -11.51
CA GLY A 118 6.86 17.26 -11.24
C GLY A 118 7.39 15.90 -10.75
N GLY A 119 8.65 15.62 -11.07
CA GLY A 119 9.34 14.45 -10.53
C GLY A 119 9.53 14.53 -9.01
N PRO A 120 9.94 13.43 -8.37
CA PRO A 120 10.30 13.45 -6.96
C PRO A 120 11.55 14.31 -6.75
N VAL A 121 11.62 15.02 -5.63
CA VAL A 121 12.85 15.68 -5.18
C VAL A 121 13.94 14.62 -5.00
N ALA A 122 15.16 14.91 -5.46
CA ALA A 122 16.31 14.01 -5.31
C ALA A 122 16.54 13.62 -3.83
N GLU A 123 17.09 12.44 -3.61
CA GLU A 123 17.40 11.89 -2.27
C GLU A 123 16.18 11.73 -1.33
N THR A 124 14.96 11.82 -1.86
CA THR A 124 13.75 11.50 -1.09
C THR A 124 13.29 10.06 -1.36
N TYR A 125 12.96 9.32 -0.30
CA TYR A 125 12.51 7.92 -0.36
C TYR A 125 11.83 7.53 0.96
N ALA A 126 11.02 6.48 0.94
CA ALA A 126 10.60 5.81 2.17
C ALA A 126 11.56 4.66 2.51
N THR A 127 11.86 4.47 3.79
CA THR A 127 12.58 3.27 4.25
C THR A 127 11.59 2.30 4.84
N CYS A 128 11.40 1.17 4.16
CA CYS A 128 10.47 0.11 4.57
C CYS A 128 11.24 -1.08 5.15
N TYR A 129 10.70 -1.68 6.21
CA TYR A 129 11.36 -2.74 6.97
C TYR A 129 10.61 -4.05 6.87
N LYS A 130 11.34 -5.16 7.04
CA LYS A 130 10.77 -6.53 7.02
C LYS A 130 10.03 -6.82 5.71
N CYS A 131 10.63 -6.42 4.60
CA CYS A 131 10.09 -6.62 3.27
C CYS A 131 10.47 -7.98 2.70
N VAL A 132 9.51 -8.62 2.04
CA VAL A 132 9.68 -9.88 1.33
C VAL A 132 9.08 -9.75 -0.07
N VAL A 133 9.57 -10.55 -1.01
CA VAL A 133 8.84 -10.76 -2.26
C VAL A 133 7.57 -11.53 -1.89
N PRO A 134 6.38 -11.03 -2.26
CA PRO A 134 5.12 -11.70 -1.96
C PRO A 134 5.00 -13.07 -2.64
#